data_AF-A0A7V8NPC5-F1
#
_entry.id   AF-A0A7V8NPC5-F1
#
_cell.length_a   1.000
_cell.length_b   1.000
_cell.length_c   1.000
_cell.angle_alpha   90.00
_cell.angle_beta   90.00
_cell.angle_gamma   90.00
#
_symmetry.space_group_name_H-M   'P 1'
#
loop_
_entity.id
_entity.type
_entity.pdbx_description
1 polymer ?
#
loop_
_entity_poly.entity_id
_entity_poly.type
_entity_poly.pdbx_seq_one_letter_code
_entity_poly.pdbx_strand_id
1 'polypeptide(L)'
;MKIGFGIRRSGVRIGSFCLLLRLVLSQEVSAQSNADLLLLNAHVVTMNDKQPSVQAVAIGGGRILWVGSTAEGERLYPKPARAMDLHGATVLPGIIDAHTHLIDLGESLVRLNLKDIPTEKEIIERVKQRAALTAPGEWILGWGWDEGKWASHYPTQQALSAATPNHPVFLVGLHTFAAWANQRALELAGINKDTKDPENGKIVRDERTGEPTGILLNRAQDLVARHIPPMTLAQAKRAMRLAAGECVRNGLTSVHEAKATPLMVRAFHELVRDGQMPLRVYAMLDGADKDLVEEWLKRGPEIDAHHQLTIRAFKLFADGALGSRGAALLKPYSDAPQTQGIMTTPESEVYSLTRRA
;
A
#
# COMPACT_ATOMS: atom_id res chain seq x y z
N MET A 1 -41.21 12.45 88.62
CA MET A 1 -41.25 11.85 89.97
C MET A 1 -41.31 10.33 89.80
N LYS A 2 -40.30 9.61 90.31
CA LYS A 2 -40.17 8.12 90.44
C LYS A 2 -40.15 7.35 89.10
N ILE A 3 -39.00 6.94 88.54
CA ILE A 3 -38.12 5.81 88.94
C ILE A 3 -38.87 4.67 89.64
N GLY A 4 -38.97 3.52 88.95
CA GLY A 4 -39.44 2.24 89.50
C GLY A 4 -38.78 1.08 88.75
N PHE A 5 -37.81 0.44 89.41
CA PHE A 5 -37.14 -0.79 88.99
C PHE A 5 -38.08 -2.00 89.08
N GLY A 6 -37.95 -2.94 88.13
CA GLY A 6 -38.55 -4.26 88.21
C GLY A 6 -37.64 -5.32 87.59
N ILE A 7 -36.83 -5.99 88.41
CA ILE A 7 -36.04 -7.17 88.05
C ILE A 7 -36.91 -8.41 88.32
N ARG A 8 -37.09 -9.28 87.33
CA ARG A 8 -37.39 -10.70 87.56
C ARG A 8 -36.56 -11.60 86.66
N ARG A 9 -36.19 -12.73 87.25
CA ARG A 9 -35.13 -13.65 86.89
C ARG A 9 -35.57 -14.70 85.85
N SER A 10 -34.53 -15.29 85.27
CA SER A 10 -34.33 -16.71 84.92
C SER A 10 -35.10 -17.30 83.75
N GLY A 11 -34.34 -17.61 82.70
CA GLY A 11 -34.66 -18.58 81.67
C GLY A 11 -33.42 -18.87 80.82
N VAL A 12 -32.50 -19.67 81.35
CA VAL A 12 -31.42 -20.27 80.55
C VAL A 12 -32.04 -21.40 79.72
N ARG A 13 -31.93 -21.31 78.39
CA ARG A 13 -32.01 -22.48 77.50
C ARG A 13 -30.86 -22.44 76.51
N ILE A 14 -29.96 -23.39 76.71
CA ILE A 14 -28.92 -23.85 75.80
C ILE A 14 -29.62 -24.55 74.64
N GLY A 15 -29.22 -24.30 73.39
CA GLY A 15 -29.70 -25.09 72.26
C GLY A 15 -29.31 -24.58 70.88
N SER A 16 -28.31 -25.25 70.30
CA SER A 16 -28.04 -25.38 68.86
C SER A 16 -27.44 -24.20 68.11
N PHE A 17 -26.11 -24.21 68.09
CA PHE A 17 -25.26 -23.54 67.11
C PHE A 17 -25.41 -24.24 65.74
N CYS A 18 -26.35 -23.78 64.90
CA CYS A 18 -26.41 -24.19 63.50
C CYS A 18 -25.33 -23.43 62.71
N LEU A 19 -24.17 -24.06 62.58
CA LEU A 19 -23.08 -23.65 61.69
C LEU A 19 -23.59 -23.74 60.24
N LEU A 20 -24.06 -22.62 59.69
CA LEU A 20 -24.35 -22.46 58.27
C LEU A 20 -23.02 -22.47 57.50
N LEU A 21 -22.58 -23.67 57.11
CA LEU A 21 -21.52 -23.87 56.12
C LEU A 21 -22.05 -23.32 54.77
N ARG A 22 -21.76 -22.05 54.46
CA ARG A 22 -21.91 -21.55 53.10
C ARG A 22 -20.84 -22.24 52.26
N LEU A 23 -21.21 -23.33 51.59
CA LEU A 23 -20.50 -23.77 50.39
C LEU A 23 -20.61 -22.62 49.37
N VAL A 24 -19.59 -21.77 49.33
CA VAL A 24 -19.28 -21.01 48.14
C VAL A 24 -18.80 -22.06 47.14
N LEU A 25 -19.72 -22.57 46.33
CA LEU A 25 -19.36 -23.19 45.07
C LEU A 25 -18.67 -22.09 44.27
N SER A 26 -17.34 -22.08 44.34
CA SER A 26 -16.50 -21.48 43.34
C SER A 26 -16.89 -22.15 42.02
N GLN A 27 -17.84 -21.55 41.31
CA GLN A 27 -17.83 -21.70 39.87
C GLN A 27 -16.54 -21.01 39.44
N GLU A 28 -15.46 -21.79 39.39
CA GLU A 28 -14.45 -21.58 38.36
C GLU A 28 -15.23 -21.63 37.05
N VAL A 29 -15.71 -20.47 36.63
CA VAL A 29 -15.86 -20.19 35.22
C VAL A 29 -14.44 -20.38 34.71
N SER A 30 -14.15 -21.61 34.28
CA SER A 30 -13.07 -21.89 33.36
C SER A 30 -13.38 -21.04 32.13
N ALA A 31 -12.95 -19.79 32.17
CA ALA A 31 -12.64 -19.03 30.99
C ALA A 31 -11.45 -19.75 30.39
N GLN A 32 -11.70 -20.92 29.80
CA GLN A 32 -10.77 -21.63 28.97
C GLN A 32 -10.52 -20.66 27.82
N SER A 33 -9.45 -19.87 27.93
CA SER A 33 -9.08 -18.88 26.94
C SER A 33 -8.69 -19.66 25.69
N ASN A 34 -9.66 -19.95 24.84
CA ASN A 34 -9.41 -20.69 23.62
C ASN A 34 -8.61 -19.78 22.70
N ALA A 35 -7.31 -20.04 22.58
CA ALA A 35 -6.50 -19.43 21.53
C ALA A 35 -6.97 -19.98 20.18
N ASP A 36 -7.10 -19.11 19.19
CA ASP A 36 -7.38 -19.49 17.81
C ASP A 36 -6.17 -20.24 17.22
N LEU A 37 -4.96 -19.82 17.61
CA LEU A 37 -3.70 -20.39 17.17
C LEU A 37 -2.68 -20.42 18.32
N LEU A 38 -2.06 -21.57 18.52
CA LEU A 38 -0.91 -21.75 19.41
C LEU A 38 0.29 -22.17 18.58
N LEU A 39 1.31 -21.32 18.52
CA LEU A 39 2.61 -21.63 17.91
C LEU A 39 3.54 -22.18 18.99
N LEU A 40 4.17 -23.31 18.73
CA LEU A 40 5.00 -24.06 19.68
C LEU A 40 6.38 -24.33 19.08
N ASN A 41 7.36 -24.58 19.97
CA ASN A 41 8.71 -25.02 19.60
C ASN A 41 9.32 -24.13 18.50
N ALA A 42 9.29 -22.83 18.74
CA ALA A 42 9.80 -21.81 17.84
C ALA A 42 10.97 -21.05 18.47
N HIS A 43 11.69 -20.26 17.68
CA HIS A 43 12.51 -19.16 18.17
C HIS A 43 11.76 -17.85 17.90
N VAL A 44 10.99 -17.36 18.86
CA VAL A 44 10.15 -16.17 18.70
C VAL A 44 10.94 -14.94 19.12
N VAL A 45 11.14 -13.98 18.22
CA VAL A 45 11.72 -12.67 18.54
C VAL A 45 10.59 -11.71 18.94
N THR A 46 10.60 -11.22 20.18
CA THR A 46 9.46 -10.47 20.73
C THR A 46 9.57 -8.95 20.58
N MET A 47 10.79 -8.45 20.32
CA MET A 47 11.15 -7.02 20.40
C MET A 47 10.91 -6.40 21.80
N ASN A 48 10.88 -7.21 22.85
CA ASN A 48 10.80 -6.77 24.24
C ASN A 48 12.15 -7.01 24.93
N ASP A 49 12.86 -5.96 25.32
CA ASP A 49 14.19 -6.05 25.94
C ASP A 49 14.22 -6.93 27.21
N LYS A 50 13.10 -7.04 27.93
CA LYS A 50 13.01 -7.87 29.15
C LYS A 50 12.77 -9.35 28.86
N GLN A 51 12.30 -9.68 27.67
CA GLN A 51 11.99 -11.04 27.24
C GLN A 51 12.22 -11.16 25.73
N PRO A 52 13.47 -10.99 25.25
CA PRO A 52 13.76 -10.76 23.83
C PRO A 52 13.46 -11.96 22.94
N SER A 53 13.51 -13.18 23.51
CA SER A 53 13.11 -14.40 22.84
C SER A 53 12.27 -15.32 23.72
N VAL A 54 11.34 -16.04 23.09
CA VAL A 54 10.52 -17.09 23.70
C VAL A 54 10.34 -18.27 22.74
N GLN A 55 9.64 -19.32 23.17
CA GLN A 55 9.45 -20.55 22.39
C GLN A 55 8.04 -20.75 21.84
N ALA A 56 7.06 -20.02 22.36
CA ALA A 56 5.67 -20.19 22.00
C ALA A 56 4.88 -18.87 22.04
N VAL A 57 3.82 -18.80 21.23
CA VAL A 57 2.88 -17.67 21.15
C VAL A 57 1.45 -18.19 21.07
N ALA A 58 0.57 -17.67 21.92
CA ALA A 58 -0.87 -17.89 21.80
C ALA A 58 -1.54 -16.66 21.18
N ILE A 59 -2.40 -16.87 20.19
CA ILE A 59 -3.07 -15.83 19.42
C ILE A 59 -4.58 -16.07 19.47
N GLY A 60 -5.36 -15.01 19.67
CA GLY A 60 -6.82 -15.05 19.63
C GLY A 60 -7.39 -13.70 19.25
N GLY A 61 -8.43 -13.69 18.41
CA GLY A 61 -9.08 -12.46 17.93
C GLY A 61 -8.12 -11.51 17.22
N GLY A 62 -7.09 -12.03 16.55
CA GLY A 62 -6.07 -11.24 15.86
C GLY A 62 -5.09 -10.51 16.79
N ARG A 63 -5.01 -10.89 18.07
CA ARG A 63 -4.07 -10.33 19.05
C ARG A 63 -3.25 -11.44 19.69
N ILE A 64 -2.04 -11.09 20.12
CA ILE A 64 -1.20 -11.96 20.96
C ILE A 64 -1.84 -11.99 22.35
N LEU A 65 -2.26 -13.17 22.79
CA LEU A 65 -2.79 -13.39 24.13
C LEU A 65 -1.67 -13.63 25.14
N TRP A 66 -0.61 -14.32 24.70
CA TRP A 66 0.47 -14.77 25.57
C TRP A 66 1.74 -15.17 24.77
N VAL A 67 2.89 -15.06 25.43
CA VAL A 67 4.22 -15.47 24.94
C VAL A 67 5.01 -16.15 26.07
N GLY A 68 5.76 -17.21 25.77
CA GLY A 68 6.58 -17.91 26.77
C GLY A 68 7.15 -19.25 26.29
N SER A 69 7.35 -20.20 27.21
CA SER A 69 7.91 -21.52 26.85
C SER A 69 6.87 -22.46 26.22
N THR A 70 7.30 -23.42 25.40
CA THR A 70 6.39 -24.42 24.81
C THR A 70 5.54 -25.12 25.87
N ALA A 71 6.16 -25.59 26.95
CA ALA A 71 5.49 -26.32 28.03
C ALA A 71 4.45 -25.47 28.77
N GLU A 72 4.70 -24.18 28.96
CA GLU A 72 3.72 -23.27 29.55
C GLU A 72 2.54 -23.01 28.60
N GLY A 73 2.82 -22.85 27.30
CA GLY A 73 1.79 -22.66 26.28
C GLY A 73 0.83 -23.84 26.21
N GLU A 74 1.34 -25.06 26.20
CA GLU A 74 0.53 -26.30 26.22
C GLU A 74 -0.32 -26.42 27.50
N ARG A 75 0.21 -25.99 28.64
CA ARG A 75 -0.51 -26.01 29.93
C ARG A 75 -1.61 -24.95 30.00
N LEU A 76 -1.32 -23.71 29.55
CA LEU A 76 -2.25 -22.57 29.62
C LEU A 76 -3.33 -22.65 28.54
N TYR A 77 -2.99 -23.20 27.38
CA TYR A 77 -3.87 -23.33 26.22
C TYR A 77 -4.00 -24.80 25.80
N PRO A 78 -4.58 -25.68 26.64
CA PRO A 78 -4.60 -27.13 26.40
C PRO A 78 -5.53 -27.56 25.26
N LYS A 79 -6.39 -26.65 24.77
CA LYS A 79 -7.36 -26.90 23.69
C LYS A 79 -7.47 -25.68 22.76
N PRO A 80 -6.39 -25.28 22.06
CA PRO A 80 -6.48 -24.21 21.08
C PRO A 80 -7.32 -24.69 19.88
N ALA A 81 -7.89 -23.76 19.11
CA ALA A 81 -8.59 -24.14 17.87
C ALA A 81 -7.60 -24.75 16.86
N ARG A 82 -6.34 -24.31 16.89
CA ARG A 82 -5.23 -24.88 16.12
C ARG A 82 -3.91 -24.77 16.90
N ALA A 83 -3.13 -25.84 16.92
CA ALA A 83 -1.75 -25.84 17.40
C ALA A 83 -0.79 -26.12 16.25
N MET A 84 0.39 -25.49 16.26
CA MET A 84 1.44 -25.68 15.26
C MET A 84 2.81 -25.78 15.94
N ASP A 85 3.46 -26.94 15.80
CA ASP A 85 4.90 -27.08 16.08
C ASP A 85 5.69 -26.47 14.91
N LEU A 86 6.56 -25.52 15.22
CA LEU A 86 7.38 -24.81 14.23
C LEU A 86 8.78 -25.41 14.08
N HIS A 87 9.10 -26.51 14.76
CA HIS A 87 10.33 -27.28 14.62
C HIS A 87 11.61 -26.43 14.72
N GLY A 88 11.62 -25.47 15.64
CA GLY A 88 12.72 -24.54 15.87
C GLY A 88 12.77 -23.36 14.91
N ALA A 89 11.81 -23.20 14.00
CA ALA A 89 11.77 -22.07 13.08
C ALA A 89 11.63 -20.73 13.81
N THR A 90 12.16 -19.67 13.20
CA THR A 90 12.11 -18.32 13.76
C THR A 90 10.77 -17.64 13.44
N VAL A 91 10.13 -17.09 14.47
CA VAL A 91 8.97 -16.21 14.33
C VAL A 91 9.42 -14.78 14.57
N LEU A 92 9.20 -13.91 13.60
CA LEU A 92 9.49 -12.48 13.68
C LEU A 92 8.19 -11.67 13.74
N PRO A 93 8.21 -10.45 14.30
CA PRO A 93 7.16 -9.48 14.02
C PRO A 93 7.05 -9.27 12.51
N GLY A 94 5.82 -9.08 12.04
CA GLY A 94 5.57 -8.78 10.63
C GLY A 94 6.31 -7.52 10.21
N ILE A 95 6.90 -7.54 9.01
CA ILE A 95 7.65 -6.39 8.50
C ILE A 95 6.67 -5.28 8.12
N ILE A 96 7.05 -4.04 8.43
CA ILE A 96 6.29 -2.84 8.10
C ILE A 96 7.14 -1.99 7.18
N ASP A 97 6.65 -1.72 5.97
CA ASP A 97 7.26 -0.71 5.11
C ASP A 97 6.69 0.67 5.45
N ALA A 98 7.56 1.56 5.91
CA ALA A 98 7.17 2.87 6.42
C ALA A 98 6.96 3.93 5.33
N HIS A 99 7.23 3.64 4.05
CA HIS A 99 6.98 4.55 2.94
C HIS A 99 6.87 3.84 1.59
N THR A 100 5.66 3.71 1.08
CA THR A 100 5.35 3.01 -0.18
C THR A 100 4.43 3.82 -1.08
N HIS A 101 4.32 3.35 -2.33
CA HIS A 101 3.29 3.71 -3.28
C HIS A 101 2.62 2.43 -3.79
N LEU A 102 1.67 1.91 -3.02
CA LEU A 102 1.01 0.62 -3.26
C LEU A 102 0.19 0.63 -4.54
N ILE A 103 -0.49 1.73 -4.86
CA ILE A 103 -1.22 1.84 -6.13
C ILE A 103 -0.26 1.81 -7.32
N ASP A 104 0.89 2.48 -7.23
CA ASP A 104 1.90 2.51 -8.30
C ASP A 104 2.56 1.14 -8.48
N LEU A 105 2.87 0.42 -7.39
CA LEU A 105 3.29 -0.97 -7.45
C LEU A 105 2.21 -1.81 -8.16
N GLY A 106 0.95 -1.63 -7.80
CA GLY A 106 -0.17 -2.32 -8.43
C GLY A 106 -0.28 -2.03 -9.91
N GLU A 107 -0.16 -0.77 -10.31
CA GLU A 107 -0.13 -0.36 -11.71
C GLU A 107 1.03 -1.00 -12.46
N SER A 108 2.22 -1.07 -11.86
CA SER A 108 3.39 -1.72 -12.48
C SER A 108 3.14 -3.22 -12.76
N LEU A 109 2.35 -3.89 -11.92
CA LEU A 109 1.93 -5.28 -12.07
C LEU A 109 0.77 -5.44 -13.07
N VAL A 110 -0.06 -4.40 -13.26
CA VAL A 110 -1.11 -4.39 -14.29
C VAL A 110 -0.53 -4.11 -15.66
N ARG A 111 0.38 -3.15 -15.79
CA ARG A 111 1.01 -2.76 -17.06
C ARG A 111 1.88 -3.89 -17.61
N LEU A 112 2.10 -3.90 -18.92
CA LEU A 112 3.06 -4.80 -19.54
C LEU A 112 4.47 -4.43 -19.08
N ASN A 113 5.18 -5.38 -18.46
CA ASN A 113 6.60 -5.24 -18.20
C ASN A 113 7.38 -5.71 -19.43
N LEU A 114 8.07 -4.78 -20.06
CA LEU A 114 8.89 -4.96 -21.26
C LEU A 114 10.39 -4.86 -20.96
N LYS A 115 10.76 -4.80 -19.68
CA LYS A 115 12.15 -4.81 -19.24
C LYS A 115 12.85 -6.08 -19.69
N ASP A 116 14.10 -5.93 -20.12
CA ASP A 116 14.98 -7.01 -20.55
C ASP A 116 14.46 -7.79 -21.77
N ILE A 117 13.46 -7.26 -22.51
CA ILE A 117 13.00 -7.84 -23.78
C ILE A 117 13.91 -7.33 -24.92
N PRO A 118 14.64 -8.23 -25.62
CA PRO A 118 15.71 -7.82 -26.51
C PRO A 118 15.26 -7.37 -27.90
N THR A 119 14.04 -7.74 -28.34
CA THR A 119 13.61 -7.57 -29.74
C THR A 119 12.22 -6.96 -29.89
N GLU A 120 12.01 -6.22 -30.99
CA GLU A 120 10.70 -5.67 -31.40
C GLU A 120 9.63 -6.75 -31.47
N LYS A 121 9.95 -7.85 -32.14
CA LYS A 121 9.02 -8.96 -32.34
C LYS A 121 8.45 -9.50 -31.02
N GLU A 122 9.29 -9.64 -29.99
CA GLU A 122 8.84 -10.13 -28.67
C GLU A 122 7.98 -9.10 -27.94
N ILE A 123 8.31 -7.80 -28.02
CA ILE A 123 7.47 -6.73 -27.47
C ILE A 123 6.09 -6.76 -28.14
N ILE A 124 6.04 -6.82 -29.47
CA ILE A 124 4.78 -6.87 -30.23
C ILE A 124 3.95 -8.09 -29.83
N GLU A 125 4.57 -9.26 -29.65
CA GLU A 125 3.85 -10.48 -29.24
C GLU A 125 3.27 -10.35 -27.83
N ARG A 126 4.00 -9.75 -26.87
CA ARG A 126 3.46 -9.47 -25.52
C ARG A 126 2.29 -8.48 -25.56
N VAL A 127 2.41 -7.44 -26.39
CA VAL A 127 1.33 -6.46 -26.60
C VAL A 127 0.10 -7.13 -27.21
N LYS A 128 0.27 -7.99 -28.21
CA LYS A 128 -0.80 -8.76 -28.84
C LYS A 128 -1.50 -9.71 -27.87
N GLN A 129 -0.74 -10.42 -27.05
CA GLN A 129 -1.27 -11.29 -25.99
C GLN A 129 -2.10 -10.51 -24.98
N ARG A 130 -1.65 -9.29 -24.61
CA ARG A 130 -2.45 -8.41 -23.76
C ARG A 130 -3.72 -7.95 -24.46
N ALA A 131 -3.63 -7.53 -25.71
CA ALA A 131 -4.78 -7.07 -26.48
C ALA A 131 -5.91 -8.11 -26.53
N ALA A 132 -5.55 -9.40 -26.67
CA ALA A 132 -6.52 -10.50 -26.69
C ALA A 132 -7.32 -10.66 -25.39
N LEU A 133 -6.85 -10.10 -24.27
CA LEU A 133 -7.48 -10.16 -22.95
C LEU A 133 -8.07 -8.81 -22.52
N THR A 134 -8.05 -7.82 -23.39
CA THR A 134 -8.45 -6.43 -23.11
C THR A 134 -9.70 -6.10 -23.93
N ALA A 135 -10.67 -5.38 -23.34
CA ALA A 135 -11.89 -5.05 -24.06
C ALA A 135 -11.59 -4.06 -25.22
N PRO A 136 -12.24 -4.19 -26.39
CA PRO A 136 -11.99 -3.28 -27.52
C PRO A 136 -12.10 -1.81 -27.12
N GLY A 137 -11.14 -0.99 -27.55
CA GLY A 137 -11.05 0.43 -27.23
C GLY A 137 -10.33 0.75 -25.92
N GLU A 138 -10.11 -0.22 -25.02
CA GLU A 138 -9.31 0.00 -23.82
C GLU A 138 -7.82 0.11 -24.15
N TRP A 139 -7.11 0.95 -23.39
CA TRP A 139 -5.68 1.21 -23.55
C TRP A 139 -4.83 0.01 -23.13
N ILE A 140 -3.85 -0.31 -23.96
CA ILE A 140 -2.77 -1.24 -23.61
C ILE A 140 -1.55 -0.41 -23.20
N LEU A 141 -1.23 -0.49 -21.91
CA LEU A 141 -0.14 0.25 -21.31
C LEU A 141 1.01 -0.68 -20.96
N GLY A 142 2.23 -0.24 -21.23
CA GLY A 142 3.45 -0.96 -20.90
C GLY A 142 4.57 -0.04 -20.49
N TRP A 143 5.63 -0.61 -19.90
CA TRP A 143 6.83 0.11 -19.51
C TRP A 143 8.07 -0.77 -19.65
N GLY A 144 9.25 -0.16 -19.74
CA GLY A 144 10.52 -0.85 -19.54
C GLY A 144 11.25 -1.28 -20.81
N TRP A 145 10.76 -0.95 -22.01
CA TRP A 145 11.53 -1.21 -23.23
C TRP A 145 12.76 -0.30 -23.27
N ASP A 146 13.91 -0.84 -23.67
CA ASP A 146 15.19 -0.12 -23.59
C ASP A 146 15.32 0.90 -24.73
N GLU A 147 14.86 2.12 -24.47
CA GLU A 147 14.87 3.20 -25.46
C GLU A 147 16.29 3.64 -25.83
N GLY A 148 17.24 3.51 -24.89
CA GLY A 148 18.64 3.84 -25.13
C GLY A 148 19.29 2.87 -26.11
N LYS A 149 19.04 1.58 -25.95
CA LYS A 149 19.56 0.54 -26.86
C LYS A 149 19.04 0.67 -28.29
N TRP A 150 17.86 1.26 -28.48
CA TRP A 150 17.21 1.37 -29.79
C TRP A 150 17.33 2.78 -30.39
N ALA A 151 18.06 3.69 -29.72
CA ALA A 151 18.18 5.09 -30.14
C ALA A 151 18.79 5.28 -31.55
N SER A 152 19.58 4.32 -32.02
CA SER A 152 20.15 4.32 -33.38
C SER A 152 19.16 3.85 -34.45
N HIS A 153 18.14 3.07 -34.06
CA HIS A 153 17.10 2.54 -34.94
C HIS A 153 15.85 2.23 -34.12
N TYR A 154 15.01 3.25 -33.94
CA TYR A 154 13.74 3.08 -33.27
C TYR A 154 12.76 2.27 -34.11
N PRO A 155 11.83 1.53 -33.46
CA PRO A 155 10.75 0.88 -34.18
C PRO A 155 9.70 1.93 -34.60
N THR A 156 8.73 1.51 -35.39
CA THR A 156 7.62 2.39 -35.80
C THR A 156 6.28 1.86 -35.28
N GLN A 157 5.27 2.71 -35.27
CA GLN A 157 3.91 2.40 -34.84
C GLN A 157 3.28 1.25 -35.63
N GLN A 158 3.76 0.96 -36.85
CA GLN A 158 3.11 0.06 -37.80
C GLN A 158 2.92 -1.35 -37.22
N ALA A 159 3.95 -1.90 -36.57
CA ALA A 159 3.89 -3.25 -36.00
C ALA A 159 2.91 -3.32 -34.82
N LEU A 160 2.89 -2.29 -33.96
CA LEU A 160 1.90 -2.19 -32.89
C LEU A 160 0.48 -2.07 -33.45
N SER A 161 0.28 -1.18 -34.42
CA SER A 161 -1.04 -0.93 -35.03
C SER A 161 -1.61 -2.17 -35.72
N ALA A 162 -0.77 -2.91 -36.45
CA ALA A 162 -1.17 -4.17 -37.07
C ALA A 162 -1.53 -5.24 -36.02
N ALA A 163 -0.81 -5.29 -34.90
CA ALA A 163 -1.08 -6.24 -33.82
C ALA A 163 -2.30 -5.87 -32.97
N THR A 164 -2.67 -4.59 -32.88
CA THR A 164 -3.71 -4.09 -31.97
C THR A 164 -4.65 -3.07 -32.64
N PRO A 165 -5.34 -3.41 -33.75
CA PRO A 165 -6.12 -2.43 -34.53
C PRO A 165 -7.25 -1.76 -33.74
N ASN A 166 -7.75 -2.43 -32.70
CA ASN A 166 -8.88 -1.97 -31.88
C ASN A 166 -8.48 -1.29 -30.57
N HIS A 167 -7.18 -1.15 -30.29
CA HIS A 167 -6.69 -0.64 -29.00
C HIS A 167 -5.67 0.48 -29.21
N PRO A 168 -5.77 1.61 -28.49
CA PRO A 168 -4.64 2.51 -28.34
C PRO A 168 -3.55 1.84 -27.49
N VAL A 169 -2.30 1.96 -27.92
CA VAL A 169 -1.13 1.41 -27.21
C VAL A 169 -0.18 2.53 -26.85
N PHE A 170 0.34 2.50 -25.63
CA PHE A 170 1.36 3.44 -25.16
C PHE A 170 2.38 2.73 -24.24
N LEU A 171 3.62 2.64 -24.70
CA LEU A 171 4.70 1.92 -24.04
C LEU A 171 5.80 2.90 -23.60
N VAL A 172 6.00 3.06 -22.31
CA VAL A 172 7.02 3.95 -21.75
C VAL A 172 8.40 3.25 -21.73
N GLY A 173 9.45 3.98 -22.09
CA GLY A 173 10.83 3.48 -22.08
C GLY A 173 11.34 3.19 -20.67
N LEU A 174 12.40 2.39 -20.57
CA LEU A 174 13.06 1.98 -19.34
C LEU A 174 13.55 3.18 -18.51
N HIS A 175 14.05 4.22 -19.17
CA HIS A 175 14.55 5.44 -18.53
C HIS A 175 13.53 6.58 -18.56
N THR A 176 12.31 6.32 -19.04
CA THR A 176 11.18 7.27 -19.13
C THR A 176 11.39 8.46 -20.07
N PHE A 177 12.46 8.47 -20.88
CA PHE A 177 12.77 9.57 -21.81
C PHE A 177 12.13 9.40 -23.19
N ALA A 178 11.50 8.25 -23.46
CA ALA A 178 10.76 7.99 -24.67
C ALA A 178 9.49 7.18 -24.40
N ALA A 179 8.48 7.36 -25.25
CA ALA A 179 7.36 6.44 -25.36
C ALA A 179 7.16 5.99 -26.80
N TRP A 180 6.63 4.78 -26.97
CA TRP A 180 6.25 4.19 -28.24
C TRP A 180 4.73 3.99 -28.26
N ALA A 181 4.08 4.70 -29.17
CA ALA A 181 2.64 4.72 -29.36
C ALA A 181 2.26 4.11 -30.72
N ASN A 182 1.08 3.49 -30.78
CA ASN A 182 0.52 3.04 -32.06
C ASN A 182 -0.30 4.14 -32.74
N GLN A 183 -0.73 3.90 -33.99
CA GLN A 183 -1.50 4.86 -34.79
C GLN A 183 -2.75 5.35 -34.06
N ARG A 184 -3.49 4.44 -33.43
CA ARG A 184 -4.74 4.78 -32.74
C ARG A 184 -4.51 5.71 -31.54
N ALA A 185 -3.42 5.53 -30.81
CA ALA A 185 -3.03 6.44 -29.72
C ALA A 185 -2.63 7.83 -30.24
N LEU A 186 -1.94 7.90 -31.39
CA LEU A 186 -1.60 9.17 -32.05
C LEU A 186 -2.86 9.91 -32.54
N GLU A 187 -3.80 9.19 -33.15
CA GLU A 187 -5.08 9.73 -33.63
C GLU A 187 -5.93 10.31 -32.50
N LEU A 188 -6.04 9.59 -31.37
CA LEU A 188 -6.73 10.09 -30.17
C LEU A 188 -6.11 11.38 -29.64
N ALA A 189 -4.79 11.53 -29.78
CA ALA A 189 -4.04 12.72 -29.39
C ALA A 189 -4.02 13.83 -30.45
N GLY A 190 -4.62 13.60 -31.63
CA GLY A 190 -4.59 14.55 -32.74
C GLY A 190 -3.18 14.78 -33.32
N ILE A 191 -2.26 13.83 -33.17
CA ILE A 191 -0.89 13.94 -33.66
C ILE A 191 -0.82 13.50 -35.12
N ASN A 192 -0.32 14.38 -35.97
CA ASN A 192 -0.07 14.15 -37.40
C ASN A 192 1.26 14.80 -37.83
N LYS A 193 1.57 14.77 -39.13
CA LYS A 193 2.78 15.36 -39.71
C LYS A 193 2.97 16.86 -39.42
N ASP A 194 1.87 17.61 -39.26
CA ASP A 194 1.86 19.05 -39.07
C ASP A 194 1.87 19.44 -37.57
N THR A 195 1.72 18.48 -36.66
CA THR A 195 1.84 18.71 -35.22
C THR A 195 3.23 19.23 -34.89
N LYS A 196 3.30 20.32 -34.13
CA LYS A 196 4.57 20.89 -33.69
C LYS A 196 5.13 20.10 -32.50
N ASP A 197 6.45 20.02 -32.44
CA ASP A 197 7.14 19.53 -31.24
C ASP A 197 6.84 20.46 -30.05
N PRO A 198 6.56 19.92 -28.85
CA PRO A 198 6.41 20.73 -27.66
C PRO A 198 7.79 21.20 -27.16
N GLU A 199 7.79 22.23 -26.31
CA GLU A 199 9.02 22.66 -25.63
C GLU A 199 9.65 21.47 -24.88
N ASN A 200 10.96 21.27 -25.06
CA ASN A 200 11.71 20.15 -24.46
C ASN A 200 11.14 18.75 -24.81
N GLY A 201 10.51 18.60 -25.97
CA GLY A 201 10.05 17.31 -26.50
C GLY A 201 10.24 17.20 -28.01
N LYS A 202 10.20 15.97 -28.52
CA LYS A 202 10.31 15.72 -29.97
C LYS A 202 9.41 14.56 -30.39
N ILE A 203 8.65 14.76 -31.47
CA ILE A 203 7.91 13.69 -32.14
C ILE A 203 8.82 13.17 -33.27
N VAL A 204 9.25 11.91 -33.18
CA VAL A 204 10.08 11.33 -34.24
C VAL A 204 9.22 11.12 -35.49
N ARG A 205 9.75 11.54 -36.64
CA ARG A 205 9.08 11.49 -37.94
C ARG A 205 9.87 10.64 -38.90
N ASP A 206 9.15 9.94 -39.77
CA ASP A 206 9.73 9.25 -40.91
C ASP A 206 10.28 10.30 -41.89
N GLU A 207 11.56 10.20 -42.24
CA GLU A 207 12.25 11.23 -43.04
C GLU A 207 11.68 11.38 -44.45
N ARG A 208 11.06 10.32 -44.99
CA ARG A 208 10.54 10.30 -46.35
C ARG A 208 9.12 10.84 -46.44
N THR A 209 8.28 10.54 -45.46
CA THR A 209 6.85 10.87 -45.47
C THR A 209 6.49 12.05 -44.57
N GLY A 210 7.33 12.35 -43.57
CA GLY A 210 7.03 13.34 -42.53
C GLY A 210 6.01 12.86 -41.49
N GLU A 211 5.47 11.64 -41.64
CA GLU A 211 4.49 11.10 -40.70
C GLU A 211 5.14 10.74 -39.36
N PRO A 212 4.43 10.91 -38.23
CA PRO A 212 4.92 10.48 -36.93
C PRO A 212 5.21 8.97 -36.91
N THR A 213 6.39 8.56 -36.44
CA THR A 213 6.74 7.14 -36.33
C THR A 213 6.08 6.47 -35.14
N GLY A 214 5.46 7.23 -34.22
CA GLY A 214 4.96 6.74 -32.93
C GLY A 214 5.95 6.86 -31.78
N ILE A 215 7.18 7.28 -32.03
CA ILE A 215 8.17 7.52 -30.97
C ILE A 215 8.09 8.98 -30.51
N LEU A 216 7.90 9.16 -29.21
CA LEU A 216 7.71 10.44 -28.55
C LEU A 216 8.81 10.63 -27.50
N LEU A 217 9.68 11.61 -27.68
CA LEU A 217 10.82 11.86 -26.79
C LEU A 217 10.49 12.97 -25.79
N ASN A 218 10.93 12.78 -24.54
CA ASN A 218 10.79 13.74 -23.45
C ASN A 218 9.33 14.22 -23.31
N ARG A 219 9.08 15.54 -23.30
CA ARG A 219 7.72 16.12 -23.13
C ARG A 219 6.75 15.81 -24.27
N ALA A 220 7.20 15.26 -25.40
CA ALA A 220 6.27 14.81 -26.45
C ALA A 220 5.40 13.64 -26.00
N GLN A 221 5.86 12.85 -25.00
CA GLN A 221 5.07 11.78 -24.41
C GLN A 221 3.74 12.29 -23.83
N ASP A 222 3.75 13.49 -23.24
CA ASP A 222 2.60 14.12 -22.61
C ASP A 222 1.48 14.45 -23.60
N LEU A 223 1.80 14.57 -24.89
CA LEU A 223 0.79 14.78 -25.94
C LEU A 223 -0.17 13.59 -26.03
N VAL A 224 0.32 12.36 -25.81
CA VAL A 224 -0.52 11.15 -25.80
C VAL A 224 -0.96 10.81 -24.38
N ALA A 225 -0.08 10.89 -23.38
CA ALA A 225 -0.37 10.42 -22.03
C ALA A 225 -1.60 11.10 -21.40
N ARG A 226 -1.86 12.38 -21.71
CA ARG A 226 -3.04 13.13 -21.23
C ARG A 226 -4.39 12.56 -21.69
N HIS A 227 -4.39 11.74 -22.75
CA HIS A 227 -5.59 11.09 -23.30
C HIS A 227 -5.84 9.71 -22.69
N ILE A 228 -4.93 9.20 -21.87
CA ILE A 228 -5.13 7.96 -21.11
C ILE A 228 -6.16 8.25 -20.02
N PRO A 229 -7.30 7.54 -19.96
CA PRO A 229 -8.30 7.75 -18.93
C PRO A 229 -7.72 7.52 -17.53
N PRO A 230 -8.13 8.32 -16.53
CA PRO A 230 -7.77 8.04 -15.15
C PRO A 230 -8.31 6.68 -14.72
N MET A 231 -7.68 6.05 -13.73
CA MET A 231 -8.14 4.77 -13.21
C MET A 231 -9.58 4.87 -12.69
N THR A 232 -10.39 3.89 -13.08
CA THR A 232 -11.68 3.63 -12.42
C THR A 232 -11.45 3.03 -11.03
N LEU A 233 -12.47 3.09 -10.16
CA LEU A 233 -12.41 2.44 -8.84
C LEU A 233 -12.14 0.94 -8.94
N ALA A 234 -12.74 0.26 -9.92
CA ALA A 234 -12.52 -1.17 -10.13
C ALA A 234 -11.06 -1.48 -10.50
N GLN A 235 -10.45 -0.66 -11.35
CA GLN A 235 -9.04 -0.79 -11.72
C GLN A 235 -8.12 -0.51 -10.53
N ALA A 236 -8.38 0.55 -9.75
CA ALA A 236 -7.63 0.87 -8.54
C ALA A 236 -7.68 -0.28 -7.50
N LYS A 237 -8.88 -0.81 -7.22
CA LYS A 237 -9.05 -1.99 -6.33
C LYS A 237 -8.24 -3.19 -6.83
N ARG A 238 -8.29 -3.47 -8.14
CA ARG A 238 -7.54 -4.57 -8.76
C ARG A 238 -6.03 -4.39 -8.59
N ALA A 239 -5.52 -3.19 -8.89
CA ALA A 239 -4.09 -2.87 -8.76
C ALA A 239 -3.61 -2.99 -7.32
N MET A 240 -4.32 -2.36 -6.37
CA MET A 240 -3.98 -2.41 -4.94
C MET A 240 -4.01 -3.84 -4.39
N ARG A 241 -4.98 -4.69 -4.80
CA ARG A 241 -5.04 -6.09 -4.37
C ARG A 241 -3.84 -6.90 -4.89
N LEU A 242 -3.40 -6.66 -6.12
CA LEU A 242 -2.21 -7.30 -6.68
C LEU A 242 -0.95 -6.87 -5.92
N ALA A 243 -0.81 -5.56 -5.69
CA ALA A 243 0.29 -4.99 -4.92
C ALA A 243 0.35 -5.56 -3.49
N ALA A 244 -0.80 -5.59 -2.81
CA ALA A 244 -0.89 -6.14 -1.46
C ALA A 244 -0.52 -7.63 -1.42
N GLY A 245 -0.93 -8.39 -2.42
CA GLY A 245 -0.50 -9.79 -2.57
C GLY A 245 1.03 -9.91 -2.70
N GLU A 246 1.66 -9.06 -3.51
CA GLU A 246 3.12 -9.05 -3.67
C GLU A 246 3.84 -8.68 -2.38
N CYS A 247 3.36 -7.66 -1.67
CA CYS A 247 3.87 -7.26 -0.35
C CYS A 247 3.80 -8.42 0.67
N VAL A 248 2.65 -9.12 0.79
CA VAL A 248 2.51 -10.29 1.69
C VAL A 248 3.48 -11.41 1.32
N ARG A 249 3.64 -11.69 0.02
CA ARG A 249 4.59 -12.73 -0.45
C ARG A 249 6.02 -12.44 -0.06
N ASN A 250 6.37 -11.17 0.14
CA ASN A 250 7.68 -10.71 0.58
C ASN A 250 7.76 -10.46 2.11
N GLY A 251 6.77 -10.89 2.89
CA GLY A 251 6.78 -10.82 4.35
C GLY A 251 6.33 -9.49 4.95
N LEU A 252 5.85 -8.56 4.13
CA LEU A 252 5.20 -7.33 4.63
C LEU A 252 3.84 -7.68 5.20
N THR A 253 3.52 -7.08 6.35
CA THR A 253 2.20 -7.20 7.00
C THR A 253 1.50 -5.85 7.12
N SER A 254 2.25 -4.76 7.00
CA SER A 254 1.73 -3.40 6.99
C SER A 254 2.55 -2.54 6.02
N VAL A 255 1.88 -1.55 5.42
CA VAL A 255 2.53 -0.56 4.56
C VAL A 255 2.01 0.84 4.89
N HIS A 256 2.86 1.83 4.70
CA HIS A 256 2.43 3.22 4.69
C HIS A 256 2.29 3.70 3.25
N GLU A 257 1.06 4.01 2.83
CA GLU A 257 0.78 4.58 1.51
C GLU A 257 1.02 6.10 1.55
N ALA A 258 2.06 6.56 0.88
CA ALA A 258 2.38 7.97 0.80
C ALA A 258 1.69 8.61 -0.40
N LYS A 259 0.86 9.65 -0.14
CA LYS A 259 0.09 10.40 -1.14
C LYS A 259 -1.19 9.69 -1.62
N ALA A 260 -2.04 9.30 -0.67
CA ALA A 260 -3.34 8.73 -0.93
C ALA A 260 -4.34 9.78 -1.47
N THR A 261 -4.88 9.52 -2.67
CA THR A 261 -5.90 10.34 -3.33
C THR A 261 -7.32 9.95 -2.89
N PRO A 262 -8.37 10.75 -3.21
CA PRO A 262 -9.76 10.38 -2.92
C PRO A 262 -10.18 9.03 -3.53
N LEU A 263 -9.67 8.70 -4.71
CA LEU A 263 -9.93 7.40 -5.35
C LEU A 263 -9.34 6.25 -4.52
N MET A 264 -8.11 6.43 -4.04
CA MET A 264 -7.40 5.44 -3.23
C MET A 264 -8.09 5.22 -1.89
N VAL A 265 -8.51 6.30 -1.22
CA VAL A 265 -9.29 6.22 0.03
C VAL A 265 -10.56 5.39 -0.17
N ARG A 266 -11.34 5.66 -1.24
CA ARG A 266 -12.53 4.84 -1.56
C ARG A 266 -12.16 3.38 -1.83
N ALA A 267 -11.10 3.13 -2.59
CA ALA A 267 -10.65 1.77 -2.87
C ALA A 267 -10.23 1.02 -1.60
N PHE A 268 -9.51 1.67 -0.68
CA PHE A 268 -9.11 1.10 0.61
C PHE A 268 -10.33 0.74 1.46
N HIS A 269 -11.30 1.65 1.61
CA HIS A 269 -12.52 1.35 2.36
C HIS A 269 -13.25 0.12 1.80
N GLU A 270 -13.41 0.04 0.47
CA GLU A 270 -14.08 -1.11 -0.12
C GLU A 270 -13.27 -2.40 0.02
N LEU A 271 -11.96 -2.37 -0.21
CA LEU A 271 -11.11 -3.56 -0.08
C LEU A 271 -11.08 -4.08 1.37
N VAL A 272 -11.03 -3.19 2.36
CA VAL A 272 -11.08 -3.57 3.78
C VAL A 272 -12.45 -4.13 4.15
N ARG A 273 -13.53 -3.45 3.77
CA ARG A 273 -14.92 -3.90 3.99
C ARG A 273 -15.18 -5.27 3.37
N ASP A 274 -14.68 -5.49 2.15
CA ASP A 274 -14.89 -6.71 1.37
C ASP A 274 -13.91 -7.84 1.80
N GLY A 275 -13.03 -7.61 2.78
CA GLY A 275 -12.03 -8.59 3.24
C GLY A 275 -10.94 -8.91 2.22
N GLN A 276 -10.71 -8.01 1.26
CA GLN A 276 -9.80 -8.19 0.13
C GLN A 276 -8.44 -7.47 0.29
N MET A 277 -8.22 -6.80 1.43
CA MET A 277 -6.93 -6.22 1.79
C MET A 277 -6.21 -7.12 2.80
N PRO A 278 -5.16 -7.85 2.40
CA PRO A 278 -4.46 -8.78 3.29
C PRO A 278 -3.38 -8.12 4.18
N LEU A 279 -3.28 -6.78 4.15
CA LEU A 279 -2.28 -5.98 4.86
C LEU A 279 -2.95 -4.85 5.63
N ARG A 280 -2.24 -4.33 6.64
CA ARG A 280 -2.61 -3.06 7.26
C ARG A 280 -2.09 -1.90 6.44
N VAL A 281 -2.90 -0.86 6.27
CA VAL A 281 -2.55 0.32 5.50
C VAL A 281 -2.60 1.56 6.39
N TYR A 282 -1.48 2.25 6.47
CA TYR A 282 -1.39 3.61 6.97
C TYR A 282 -1.38 4.58 5.79
N ALA A 283 -2.50 5.22 5.49
CA ALA A 283 -2.60 6.14 4.35
C ALA A 283 -2.29 7.58 4.77
N MET A 284 -1.31 8.18 4.09
CA MET A 284 -0.99 9.60 4.16
C MET A 284 -1.65 10.29 2.99
N LEU A 285 -2.68 11.09 3.24
CA LEU A 285 -3.45 11.78 2.21
C LEU A 285 -2.58 12.74 1.39
N ASP A 286 -2.92 12.96 0.12
CA ASP A 286 -2.23 13.95 -0.71
C ASP A 286 -2.38 15.35 -0.12
N GLY A 287 -1.30 15.89 0.45
CA GLY A 287 -1.30 17.20 1.09
C GLY A 287 -1.31 18.37 0.09
N ALA A 288 -1.13 18.11 -1.21
CA ALA A 288 -1.25 19.12 -2.25
C ALA A 288 -2.71 19.31 -2.73
N ASP A 289 -3.59 18.34 -2.46
CA ASP A 289 -5.02 18.42 -2.75
C ASP A 289 -5.73 19.23 -1.67
N LYS A 290 -5.95 20.52 -1.94
CA LYS A 290 -6.54 21.46 -0.98
C LYS A 290 -7.94 21.04 -0.54
N ASP A 291 -8.76 20.51 -1.45
CA ASP A 291 -10.13 20.12 -1.12
C ASP A 291 -10.13 18.89 -0.21
N LEU A 292 -9.27 17.90 -0.50
CA LEU A 292 -9.07 16.74 0.36
C LEU A 292 -8.54 17.14 1.75
N VAL A 293 -7.58 18.06 1.80
CA VAL A 293 -7.02 18.59 3.06
C VAL A 293 -8.11 19.27 3.89
N GLU A 294 -8.88 20.18 3.31
CA GLU A 294 -9.96 20.88 4.03
C GLU A 294 -11.04 19.93 4.54
N GLU A 295 -11.39 18.91 3.75
CA GLU A 295 -12.33 17.87 4.15
C GLU A 295 -11.81 17.10 5.38
N TRP A 296 -10.58 16.61 5.32
CA TRP A 296 -10.04 15.71 6.34
C TRP A 296 -9.61 16.42 7.62
N LEU A 297 -9.24 17.71 7.55
CA LEU A 297 -9.05 18.53 8.74
C LEU A 297 -10.36 18.74 9.52
N LYS A 298 -11.51 18.81 8.84
CA LYS A 298 -12.82 18.91 9.48
C LYS A 298 -13.31 17.55 10.00
N ARG A 299 -13.06 16.48 9.25
CA ARG A 299 -13.45 15.11 9.59
C ARG A 299 -12.65 14.55 10.77
N GLY A 300 -11.36 14.89 10.85
CA GLY A 300 -10.42 14.29 11.78
C GLY A 300 -9.87 12.93 11.31
N PRO A 301 -8.96 12.34 12.09
CA PRO A 301 -8.32 11.08 11.73
C PRO A 301 -9.31 9.91 11.76
N GLU A 302 -9.10 8.95 10.87
CA GLU A 302 -9.81 7.68 10.86
C GLU A 302 -8.87 6.55 11.26
N ILE A 303 -9.30 5.76 12.24
CA ILE A 303 -8.58 4.56 12.70
C ILE A 303 -9.65 3.50 12.87
N ASP A 304 -9.68 2.49 11.99
CA ASP A 304 -10.65 1.41 12.17
C ASP A 304 -10.32 0.58 13.42
N ALA A 305 -11.33 -0.10 13.98
CA ALA A 305 -11.22 -0.83 15.25
C ALA A 305 -10.18 -1.97 15.23
N HIS A 306 -9.80 -2.45 14.04
CA HIS A 306 -8.83 -3.51 13.84
C HIS A 306 -7.49 -3.00 13.34
N HIS A 307 -7.31 -1.69 13.17
CA HIS A 307 -6.17 -1.04 12.51
C HIS A 307 -5.84 -1.66 11.15
N GLN A 308 -6.85 -2.04 10.35
CA GLN A 308 -6.63 -2.49 8.97
C GLN A 308 -6.39 -1.30 8.03
N LEU A 309 -7.09 -0.19 8.25
CA LEU A 309 -6.89 1.09 7.62
C LEU A 309 -6.75 2.17 8.70
N THR A 310 -5.73 2.99 8.55
CA THR A 310 -5.49 4.18 9.37
C THR A 310 -5.20 5.36 8.46
N ILE A 311 -6.00 6.42 8.55
CA ILE A 311 -5.85 7.66 7.80
C ILE A 311 -5.72 8.80 8.82
N ARG A 312 -4.51 9.29 9.03
CA ARG A 312 -4.26 10.32 10.07
C ARG A 312 -3.10 11.27 9.77
N ALA A 313 -2.67 11.33 8.50
CA ALA A 313 -1.54 12.15 8.10
C ALA A 313 -1.72 12.66 6.68
N PHE A 314 -0.99 13.72 6.35
CA PHE A 314 -0.83 14.25 5.00
C PHE A 314 0.61 14.03 4.52
N LYS A 315 0.80 13.71 3.24
CA LYS A 315 2.10 13.68 2.57
C LYS A 315 2.35 15.01 1.87
N LEU A 316 3.50 15.62 2.15
CA LEU A 316 4.02 16.80 1.46
C LEU A 316 5.36 16.50 0.79
N PHE A 317 5.74 17.34 -0.17
CA PHE A 317 7.05 17.35 -0.80
C PHE A 317 7.68 18.73 -0.57
N ALA A 318 8.83 18.80 0.08
CA ALA A 318 9.53 20.07 0.25
C ALA A 318 10.29 20.45 -1.03
N ASP A 319 10.96 19.46 -1.63
CA ASP A 319 11.88 19.60 -2.75
C ASP A 319 11.88 18.34 -3.65
N GLY A 320 12.84 18.29 -4.59
CA GLY A 320 13.03 17.17 -5.51
C GLY A 320 13.99 16.09 -5.02
N ALA A 321 14.57 15.34 -5.96
CA ALA A 321 15.53 14.26 -5.68
C ALA A 321 16.97 14.67 -6.03
N LEU A 322 17.95 14.02 -5.39
CA LEU A 322 19.37 14.24 -5.68
C LEU A 322 19.74 13.88 -7.13
N GLY A 323 19.21 12.77 -7.65
CA GLY A 323 19.58 12.26 -8.98
C GLY A 323 19.20 13.20 -10.12
N SER A 324 18.08 13.91 -10.01
CA SER A 324 17.66 14.96 -10.96
C SER A 324 18.23 16.34 -10.62
N ARG A 325 19.04 16.44 -9.56
CA ARG A 325 19.52 17.71 -8.96
C ARG A 325 18.38 18.66 -8.56
N GLY A 326 17.24 18.08 -8.18
CA GLY A 326 16.06 18.81 -7.72
C GLY A 326 16.01 18.99 -6.20
N ALA A 327 16.70 18.15 -5.43
CA ALA A 327 16.75 18.28 -3.97
C ALA A 327 17.43 19.59 -3.56
N ALA A 328 16.84 20.32 -2.62
CA ALA A 328 17.28 21.63 -2.17
C ALA A 328 18.39 21.48 -1.10
N LEU A 329 19.61 21.87 -1.47
CA LEU A 329 20.79 21.73 -0.63
C LEU A 329 21.17 23.06 0.02
N LEU A 330 21.82 22.99 1.19
CA LEU A 330 22.36 24.18 1.87
C LEU A 330 23.56 24.81 1.13
N LYS A 331 24.21 24.08 0.22
CA LYS A 331 25.33 24.51 -0.62
C LYS A 331 25.17 23.90 -2.03
N PRO A 332 25.78 24.48 -3.07
CA PRO A 332 25.66 23.94 -4.42
C PRO A 332 26.08 22.47 -4.51
N TYR A 333 25.53 21.77 -5.48
CA TYR A 333 25.92 20.39 -5.79
C TYR A 333 27.41 20.32 -6.12
N SER A 334 28.10 19.28 -5.63
CA SER A 334 29.53 19.08 -5.90
C SER A 334 29.83 18.82 -7.38
N ASP A 335 28.88 18.22 -8.11
CA ASP A 335 28.95 17.91 -9.54
C ASP A 335 28.18 18.90 -10.43
N ALA A 336 27.51 19.89 -9.82
CA ALA A 336 26.83 20.98 -10.53
C ALA A 336 26.86 22.27 -9.69
N PRO A 337 28.01 22.95 -9.60
CA PRO A 337 28.20 24.11 -8.72
C PRO A 337 27.30 25.31 -9.00
N GLN A 338 26.63 25.34 -10.16
CA GLN A 338 25.68 26.37 -10.58
C GLN A 338 24.27 26.21 -9.99
N THR A 339 23.95 25.09 -9.34
CA THR A 339 22.61 24.83 -8.78
C THR A 339 22.69 24.35 -7.33
N GLN A 340 21.67 24.73 -6.55
CA GLN A 340 21.40 24.25 -5.19
C GLN A 340 20.12 23.41 -5.13
N GLY A 341 19.53 23.07 -6.27
CA GLY A 341 18.22 22.43 -6.35
C GLY A 341 17.06 23.41 -6.25
N ILE A 342 15.86 22.90 -6.00
CA ILE A 342 14.62 23.67 -6.08
C ILE A 342 13.70 23.28 -4.91
N MET A 343 13.31 24.25 -4.10
CA MET A 343 12.19 24.11 -3.18
C MET A 343 10.89 24.07 -4.00
N THR A 344 10.19 22.94 -3.98
CA THR A 344 8.94 22.75 -4.74
C THR A 344 7.73 23.26 -3.98
N THR A 345 7.75 23.18 -2.66
CA THR A 345 6.70 23.72 -1.79
C THR A 345 7.31 24.78 -0.87
N PRO A 346 6.76 26.01 -0.85
CA PRO A 346 7.24 27.04 0.06
C PRO A 346 7.17 26.59 1.52
N GLU A 347 8.19 26.96 2.31
CA GLU A 347 8.24 26.64 3.75
C GLU A 347 6.99 27.11 4.50
N SER A 348 6.45 28.29 4.14
CA SER A 348 5.23 28.84 4.71
C SER A 348 4.01 27.94 4.50
N GLU A 349 3.94 27.23 3.38
CA GLU A 349 2.85 26.30 3.07
C GLU A 349 2.98 25.01 3.90
N VAL A 350 4.20 24.46 4.01
CA VAL A 350 4.49 23.31 4.89
C VAL A 350 4.15 23.63 6.34
N TYR A 351 4.59 24.79 6.83
CA TYR A 351 4.33 25.25 8.19
C TYR A 351 2.83 25.45 8.44
N SER A 352 2.13 26.11 7.50
CA SER A 352 0.69 26.35 7.59
C SER A 352 -0.09 25.05 7.70
N LEU A 353 0.17 24.07 6.83
CA LEU A 353 -0.53 22.78 6.91
C LEU A 353 -0.21 22.03 8.20
N THR A 354 1.07 21.99 8.60
CA THR A 354 1.51 21.30 9.83
C THR A 354 0.89 21.90 11.09
N ARG A 355 0.60 23.20 11.11
CA ARG A 355 -0.08 23.87 12.23
C ARG A 355 -1.57 23.56 12.31
N ARG A 356 -2.18 23.21 11.18
CA ARG A 356 -3.62 22.95 11.05
C ARG A 356 -3.96 21.48 11.30
N ALA A 357 -3.10 20.58 10.83
CA ALA A 357 -3.16 19.13 11.06
C ALA A 357 -2.79 18.79 12.51
#